data_AF-A0A7S2FLC8-F1
#
_entry.id   AF-A0A7S2FLC8-F1
#
_cell.length_a   1.000
_cell.length_b   1.000
_cell.length_c   1.000
_cell.angle_alpha   90.00
_cell.angle_beta   90.00
_cell.angle_gamma   90.00
#
_symmetry.space_group_name_H-M   'P 1'
#
loop_
_entity.id
_entity.type
_entity.pdbx_description
1 polymer ?
#
loop_
_entity_poly.entity_id
_entity_poly.type
_entity_poly.pdbx_seq_one_letter_code
_entity_poly.pdbx_strand_id
1 'polypeptide(L)'
;VIALMEVALLLMLPRVTHSKALFGTVLCGIFFCLGGNFVVFPTVNAKTFGVRNAPEIYSVLFTSFAVAAIGGAKLSQKFLGQVGWNGLINGMSGVALMGLVLLNLL
;
A
#
# COMPACT_ATOMS: atom_id res chain seq x y z
N VAL A 1 -5.43 -11.06 4.21
CA VAL A 1 -5.15 -10.69 5.62
C VAL A 1 -4.21 -9.49 5.72
N ILE A 2 -3.03 -9.51 5.08
CA ILE A 2 -2.05 -8.39 5.17
C ILE A 2 -2.66 -7.06 4.65
N ALA A 3 -3.32 -7.07 3.49
CA ALA A 3 -3.99 -5.89 2.94
C ALA A 3 -5.12 -5.34 3.84
N LEU A 4 -5.86 -6.21 4.54
CA LEU A 4 -6.88 -5.79 5.51
C LEU A 4 -6.24 -5.06 6.70
N MET A 5 -5.12 -5.60 7.20
CA MET A 5 -4.37 -5.01 8.30
C MET A 5 -3.78 -3.65 7.91
N GLU A 6 -3.25 -3.52 6.69
CA GLU A 6 -2.74 -2.26 6.15
C GLU A 6 -3.82 -1.17 6.09
N VAL A 7 -5.00 -1.50 5.55
CA VAL A 7 -6.14 -0.57 5.49
C VAL A 7 -6.56 -0.12 6.89
N ALA A 8 -6.66 -1.04 7.84
CA ALA A 8 -7.03 -0.73 9.21
C ALA A 8 -6.02 0.21 9.88
N LEU A 9 -4.71 -0.02 9.67
CA LEU A 9 -3.64 0.81 10.21
C LEU A 9 -3.63 2.21 9.58
N LEU A 10 -3.85 2.34 8.26
CA LEU A 10 -3.92 3.62 7.58
C LEU A 10 -5.13 4.46 8.04
N LEU A 11 -6.29 3.83 8.30
CA LEU A 11 -7.46 4.50 8.87
C LEU A 11 -7.27 4.90 10.33
N MET A 12 -6.45 4.17 11.08
CA MET A 12 -6.10 4.52 12.46
C MET A 12 -5.06 5.64 12.54
N LEU A 13 -4.15 5.74 11.57
CA LEU A 13 -3.05 6.71 11.54
C LEU A 13 -3.45 8.16 11.86
N PRO A 14 -4.51 8.77 11.26
CA PRO A 14 -4.88 10.15 11.56
C PRO A 14 -5.39 10.34 13.00
N ARG A 15 -5.94 9.29 13.63
CA ARG A 15 -6.49 9.33 15.00
C ARG A 15 -5.40 9.20 16.07
N VAL A 16 -4.24 8.67 15.71
CA VAL A 16 -3.16 8.31 16.66
C VAL A 16 -2.05 9.36 16.71
N THR A 17 -2.18 10.44 15.93
CA THR A 17 -1.21 11.55 15.81
C THR A 17 -0.90 12.29 17.12
N HIS A 18 -1.75 12.18 18.15
CA HIS A 18 -1.54 12.81 19.45
C HIS A 18 -0.41 12.18 20.30
N SER A 19 -0.05 10.92 20.07
CA SER A 19 0.99 10.22 20.84
C SER A 19 2.11 9.73 19.94
N LYS A 20 3.33 10.23 20.17
CA LYS A 20 4.52 9.87 19.37
C LYS A 20 4.81 8.37 19.39
N ALA A 21 4.64 7.73 20.55
CA ALA A 21 4.87 6.30 20.71
C ALA A 21 3.87 5.47 19.90
N LEU A 22 2.58 5.80 20.01
CA LEU A 22 1.54 5.09 19.26
C LEU A 22 1.67 5.33 17.75
N PHE A 23 1.99 6.56 17.34
CA PHE A 23 2.25 6.88 15.93
C PHE A 23 3.40 6.05 15.35
N GLY A 24 4.51 5.93 16.09
CA GLY A 24 5.64 5.08 15.72
C GLY A 24 5.25 3.61 15.56
N THR A 25 4.47 3.06 16.49
CA THR A 25 4.02 1.65 16.40
C THR A 25 3.11 1.40 15.20
N VAL A 26 2.19 2.32 14.88
CA VAL A 26 1.32 2.19 13.71
C VAL A 26 2.13 2.28 12.42
N LEU A 27 3.08 3.21 12.34
CA LEU A 27 3.98 3.31 11.19
C LEU A 27 4.80 2.03 10.97
N CYS A 28 5.39 1.47 12.04
CA CYS A 28 6.10 0.19 11.95
C CYS A 28 5.18 -0.92 11.43
N GLY A 29 3.93 -0.97 11.88
CA GLY A 29 2.93 -1.90 11.38
C GLY A 29 2.65 -1.74 9.88
N ILE A 30 2.56 -0.50 9.38
CA ILE A 30 2.37 -0.21 7.95
C ILE A 30 3.58 -0.69 7.14
N PHE A 31 4.81 -0.40 7.59
CA PHE A 31 6.03 -0.89 6.92
C PHE A 31 6.14 -2.41 6.92
N PHE A 32 5.72 -3.06 8.01
CA PHE A 32 5.63 -4.51 8.07
C PHE A 32 4.64 -5.08 7.05
N CYS A 33 3.46 -4.47 6.90
CA CYS A 33 2.48 -4.86 5.89
C CYS A 33 3.02 -4.68 4.47
N LEU A 34 3.72 -3.56 4.21
CA LEU A 34 4.40 -3.32 2.94
C LEU A 34 5.40 -4.43 2.61
N GLY A 35 6.28 -4.78 3.55
CA GLY A 35 7.24 -5.87 3.39
C GLY A 35 6.56 -7.22 3.16
N GLY A 36 5.47 -7.50 3.89
CA GLY A 36 4.66 -8.71 3.70
C GLY A 36 4.06 -8.81 2.30
N ASN A 37 3.50 -7.71 1.77
CA ASN A 37 2.97 -7.68 0.41
C ASN A 37 4.07 -7.95 -0.64
N PHE A 38 5.27 -7.36 -0.48
CA PHE A 38 6.40 -7.59 -1.37
C PHE A 38 6.88 -9.05 -1.43
N VAL A 39 6.80 -9.79 -0.32
CA VAL A 39 7.17 -11.21 -0.30
C VAL A 39 6.10 -12.08 -0.96
N VAL A 40 4.82 -11.74 -0.81
CA VAL A 40 3.71 -12.53 -1.36
C VAL A 40 3.58 -12.34 -2.89
N PHE A 41 3.86 -11.15 -3.43
CA PHE A 41 3.63 -10.87 -4.84
C PHE A 41 4.38 -11.80 -5.82
N PRO A 42 5.69 -12.09 -5.68
CA PRO A 42 6.38 -13.05 -6.54
C PRO A 42 5.76 -14.45 -6.48
N THR A 43 5.35 -14.89 -5.29
CA THR A 43 4.75 -16.21 -5.08
C THR A 43 3.38 -16.31 -5.75
N VAL A 44 2.55 -15.28 -5.65
CA VAL A 44 1.25 -15.20 -6.34
C VAL A 44 1.47 -15.14 -7.86
N ASN A 45 2.39 -14.30 -8.34
CA ASN A 45 2.73 -14.21 -9.74
C ASN A 45 3.17 -15.57 -10.33
N ALA A 46 4.03 -16.32 -9.62
CA ALA A 46 4.46 -17.65 -10.05
C ALA A 46 3.31 -18.67 -10.08
N LYS A 47 2.32 -18.54 -9.19
CA LYS A 47 1.10 -19.38 -9.21
C LYS A 47 0.17 -19.02 -10.38
N THR A 48 0.02 -17.74 -10.72
CA THR A 48 -0.90 -17.27 -11.75
C THR A 48 -0.36 -17.47 -13.18
N PHE A 49 0.92 -17.16 -13.40
CA PHE A 49 1.54 -17.18 -14.74
C PHE A 49 2.49 -18.36 -14.98
N GLY A 50 2.68 -19.20 -13.95
CA GLY A 50 3.62 -20.31 -13.99
C GLY A 50 5.07 -19.88 -13.69
N VAL A 51 5.87 -20.83 -13.19
CA VAL A 51 7.24 -20.59 -12.72
C VAL A 51 8.25 -20.25 -13.83
N ARG A 52 7.99 -20.65 -15.09
CA ARG A 52 8.97 -20.53 -16.18
C ARG A 52 9.28 -19.08 -16.55
N ASN A 53 8.26 -18.24 -16.63
CA ASN A 53 8.37 -16.84 -17.00
C ASN A 53 8.08 -15.89 -15.82
N ALA A 54 7.94 -16.43 -14.61
CA ALA A 54 7.63 -15.67 -13.40
C ALA A 54 8.56 -14.46 -13.16
N PRO A 55 9.90 -14.57 -13.26
CA PRO A 55 10.77 -13.42 -12.97
C PRO A 55 10.65 -12.30 -14.02
N GLU A 56 10.49 -12.63 -15.30
CA GLU A 56 10.28 -11.64 -16.37
C GLU A 56 8.96 -10.89 -16.17
N ILE A 57 7.87 -11.61 -15.94
CA ILE A 57 6.55 -11.00 -15.71
C ILE A 57 6.55 -10.16 -14.43
N TYR A 58 7.16 -10.67 -13.35
CA TYR A 58 7.24 -9.93 -12.10
C TYR A 58 8.06 -8.64 -12.23
N SER A 59 9.13 -8.65 -13.02
CA SER A 59 9.93 -7.43 -13.26
C SER A 59 9.10 -6.33 -13.91
N VAL A 60 8.23 -6.66 -14.87
CA VAL A 60 7.30 -5.72 -15.50
C VAL A 60 6.28 -5.24 -14.47
N LEU A 61 5.69 -6.14 -13.69
CA LEU A 61 4.79 -5.76 -12.59
C LEU A 61 5.46 -4.82 -11.58
N PHE A 62 6.73 -5.05 -11.26
CA PHE A 62 7.49 -4.21 -10.34
C PHE A 62 7.74 -2.80 -10.87
N THR A 63 7.81 -2.61 -12.20
CA THR A 63 7.90 -1.26 -12.79
C THR A 63 6.68 -0.40 -12.48
N SER A 64 5.49 -1.02 -12.36
CA SER A 64 4.28 -0.30 -11.95
C SER A 64 4.42 0.29 -10.55
N PHE A 65 5.17 -0.35 -9.66
CA PHE A 65 5.46 0.16 -8.33
C PHE A 65 6.31 1.45 -8.38
N ALA A 66 7.30 1.50 -9.27
CA ALA A 66 8.11 2.70 -9.49
C ALA A 66 7.26 3.86 -10.04
N VAL A 67 6.39 3.57 -11.01
CA VAL A 67 5.45 4.56 -11.56
C VAL A 67 4.49 5.05 -10.48
N ALA A 68 3.94 4.15 -9.67
CA ALA A 68 3.06 4.49 -8.56
C ALA A 68 3.76 5.31 -7.47
N ALA A 69 5.03 5.03 -7.16
CA ALA A 69 5.80 5.80 -6.20
C ALA A 69 6.02 7.26 -6.66
N ILE A 70 6.44 7.44 -7.92
CA ILE A 70 6.68 8.78 -8.48
C ILE A 70 5.35 9.53 -8.66
N GLY A 71 4.36 8.88 -9.26
CA GLY A 71 3.03 9.45 -9.48
C GLY A 71 2.31 9.78 -8.18
N GLY A 72 2.35 8.86 -7.23
CA GLY A 72 1.77 9.00 -5.90
C GLY A 72 2.41 10.12 -5.10
N ALA A 73 3.74 10.28 -5.15
CA ALA A 73 4.43 11.38 -4.47
C ALA A 73 4.00 12.75 -5.03
N LYS A 74 3.99 12.91 -6.36
CA LYS A 74 3.55 14.15 -7.01
C LYS A 74 2.08 14.46 -6.72
N LEU A 75 1.22 13.46 -6.79
CA LEU A 75 -0.21 13.61 -6.50
C LEU A 75 -0.43 14.00 -5.03
N SER A 76 0.29 13.33 -4.11
CA SER A 76 0.21 13.60 -2.68
C SER A 76 0.63 15.03 -2.35
N GLN A 77 1.72 15.54 -2.96
CA GLN A 77 2.15 16.92 -2.75
C GLN A 77 1.12 17.95 -3.23
N LYS A 78 0.46 17.70 -4.38
CA LYS A 78 -0.57 18.59 -4.90
C LYS A 78 -1.83 18.60 -4.02
N PHE A 79 -2.24 17.42 -3.55
CA PHE A 79 -3.43 17.26 -2.69
C PHE A 79 -3.19 17.72 -1.25
N LEU A 80 -1.94 17.67 -0.77
CA LEU A 80 -1.60 18.10 0.58
C LEU A 80 -1.99 19.55 0.83
N GLY A 81 -1.76 20.43 -0.15
CA GLY A 81 -2.10 21.85 -0.06
C GLY A 81 -3.60 22.16 -0.06
N GLN A 82 -4.46 21.21 -0.46
CA GLN A 82 -5.91 21.42 -0.58
C GLN A 82 -6.73 20.74 0.51
N VAL A 83 -6.32 19.53 0.94
CA VAL A 83 -7.14 18.67 1.83
C VAL A 83 -6.45 18.40 3.18
N GLY A 84 -5.21 18.85 3.35
CA GLY A 84 -4.41 18.62 4.56
C GLY A 84 -4.04 17.14 4.78
N TRP A 85 -3.27 16.88 5.84
CA TRP A 85 -2.73 15.55 6.14
C TRP A 85 -3.82 14.50 6.39
N ASN A 86 -4.88 14.85 7.11
CA ASN A 86 -5.97 13.91 7.41
C ASN A 86 -6.73 13.48 6.15
N GLY A 87 -7.00 14.42 5.24
CA GLY A 87 -7.65 14.12 3.97
C GLY A 87 -6.78 13.25 3.06
N LEU A 88 -5.48 13.54 3.01
CA LEU A 88 -4.52 12.75 2.23
C LEU A 88 -4.45 11.29 2.73
N ILE A 89 -4.31 11.09 4.04
CA ILE A 89 -4.20 9.74 4.63
C ILE A 89 -5.50 8.95 4.46
N ASN A 90 -6.67 9.60 4.61
CA ASN A 90 -7.96 8.97 4.31
C ASN A 90 -8.10 8.63 2.83
N GLY A 91 -7.62 9.48 1.92
CA GLY A 91 -7.57 9.19 0.49
C GLY A 91 -6.70 7.97 0.17
N MET A 92 -5.51 7.88 0.76
CA MET A 92 -4.63 6.71 0.62
C MET A 92 -5.29 5.43 1.15
N SER A 93 -6.00 5.53 2.28
CA SER A 93 -6.79 4.41 2.83
C SER A 93 -7.88 3.95 1.85
N GLY A 94 -8.52 4.90 1.15
CA GLY A 94 -9.50 4.59 0.09
C GLY A 94 -8.90 3.84 -1.10
N VAL A 95 -7.70 4.22 -1.53
CA VAL A 95 -7.00 3.50 -2.61
C VAL A 95 -6.60 2.07 -2.18
N ALA A 96 -6.14 1.91 -0.93
CA ALA A 96 -5.84 0.59 -0.37
C ALA A 96 -7.10 -0.29 -0.25
N LEU A 97 -8.25 0.30 0.12
CA LEU A 97 -9.55 -0.38 0.13
C LEU A 97 -9.96 -0.87 -1.27
N MET A 98 -9.80 -0.03 -2.30
CA MET A 98 -10.07 -0.44 -3.69
C MET A 98 -9.18 -1.63 -4.09
N GLY A 99 -7.90 -1.61 -3.73
CA GLY A 99 -6.98 -2.73 -3.96
C GLY A 99 -7.43 -4.01 -3.27
N LEU A 100 -7.92 -3.93 -2.03
CA LEU A 100 -8.46 -5.06 -1.30
C LEU A 100 -9.72 -5.64 -1.97
N VAL A 101 -10.62 -4.80 -2.47
CA VAL A 101 -11.82 -5.25 -3.19
C VAL A 101 -11.43 -6.00 -4.47
N LEU A 102 -10.51 -5.44 -5.25
CA LEU A 102 -10.00 -6.08 -6.46
C LEU A 102 -9.36 -7.44 -6.17
N LEU A 103 -8.60 -7.56 -5.07
CA LEU A 103 -8.01 -8.82 -4.62
C LEU A 103 -9.04 -9.89 -4.22
N ASN A 104 -10.25 -9.51 -3.79
CA ASN A 104 -11.30 -10.48 -3.46
C ASN A 104 -12.14 -10.89 -4.68
N LEU A 105 -12.04 -10.16 -5.79
CA LEU A 105 -12.77 -10.45 -7.04
C LEU A 105 -11.97 -11.36 -8.00
N LEU A 106 -10.68 -11.55 -7.75
CA LEU A 106 -9.73 -12.37 -8.52
C LEU A 106 -9.55 -13.75 -7.88
#